data_AF-A0A359EVH1-F1
#
_entry.id   AF-A0A359EVH1-F1
#
_cell.length_a   1.000
_cell.length_b   1.000
_cell.length_c   1.000
_cell.angle_alpha   90.00
_cell.angle_beta   90.00
_cell.angle_gamma   90.00
#
_symmetry.space_group_name_H-M   'P 1'
#
loop_
_entity.id
_entity.type
_entity.pdbx_description
1 polymer ?
#
loop_
_entity_poly.entity_id
_entity_poly.type
_entity_poly.pdbx_seq_one_letter_code
_entity_poly.pdbx_strand_id
1 'polypeptide(L)'
;MNFTINVTGNGSCRGCKVFTLQDHSHEAIISPEAFDLVQAELARRVKGRTRHSGVSIFSSKIKCADCGGWYGSKVWNSTDKYRKTIYRCNNKYDGKKCETPHVTEEEIKAAFLSAFNKLTTEKKEIIGNVKLMLRTVCATDALKEEKNRLADEMAVLVELMDNSSQSADARRSRSVSRMGRR
;
A
#
# COMPACT_ATOMS: atom_id res chain seq x y z
N MET A 1 -14.57 24.10 -19.49
CA MET A 1 -13.68 24.98 -18.70
C MET A 1 -12.88 25.84 -19.68
N ASN A 2 -12.86 27.16 -19.51
CA ASN A 2 -12.20 28.07 -20.46
C ASN A 2 -10.70 28.15 -20.16
N PHE A 3 -9.88 27.41 -20.91
CA PHE A 3 -8.42 27.54 -20.84
C PHE A 3 -7.99 28.80 -21.59
N THR A 4 -7.40 29.76 -20.87
CA THR A 4 -6.80 30.96 -21.49
C THR A 4 -5.30 30.69 -21.68
N ILE A 5 -4.89 30.46 -22.93
CA ILE A 5 -3.47 30.35 -23.28
C ILE A 5 -2.98 31.77 -23.61
N ASN A 6 -2.21 32.37 -22.70
CA ASN A 6 -1.52 33.63 -22.98
C ASN A 6 -0.23 33.35 -23.76
N VAL A 7 -0.28 33.53 -25.08
CA VAL A 7 0.92 33.52 -25.92
C VAL A 7 1.53 34.92 -25.86
N THR A 8 2.61 35.10 -25.09
CA THR A 8 3.40 36.33 -25.08
C THR A 8 4.21 36.44 -26.37
N GLY A 9 3.60 36.95 -27.43
CA GLY A 9 4.29 37.40 -28.64
C GLY A 9 4.36 38.92 -28.65
N ASN A 10 5.57 39.48 -28.65
CA ASN A 10 5.80 40.91 -28.87
C ASN A 10 5.28 41.28 -30.27
N GLY A 11 4.08 41.86 -30.33
CA GLY A 11 3.45 42.32 -31.56
C GLY A 11 2.02 42.76 -31.30
N SER A 12 1.73 44.02 -31.63
CA SER A 12 0.40 44.66 -31.52
C SER A 12 -0.67 43.82 -32.23
N CYS A 13 -1.45 43.04 -31.49
CA CYS A 13 -2.60 42.31 -32.02
C CYS A 13 -3.90 42.85 -31.40
N ARG A 14 -4.66 43.59 -32.20
CA ARG A 14 -6.04 44.00 -31.89
C ARG A 14 -6.91 42.74 -31.80
N GLY A 15 -7.45 42.48 -30.61
CA GLY A 15 -8.38 41.39 -30.34
C GLY A 15 -7.69 40.13 -29.83
N CYS A 16 -7.62 39.96 -28.51
CA CYS A 16 -7.42 38.65 -27.90
C CYS A 16 -8.59 37.75 -28.30
N LYS A 17 -8.40 36.92 -29.34
CA LYS A 17 -9.35 35.84 -29.63
C LYS A 17 -9.22 34.79 -28.52
N VAL A 18 -10.23 34.75 -27.66
CA VAL A 18 -10.44 33.64 -26.73
C VAL A 18 -10.84 32.44 -27.59
N PHE A 19 -9.97 31.44 -27.69
CA PHE A 19 -10.30 30.17 -28.35
C PHE A 19 -11.05 29.29 -27.35
N THR A 20 -12.36 29.10 -27.57
CA THR A 20 -13.14 28.08 -26.87
C THR A 20 -13.03 26.76 -27.66
N LEU A 21 -12.47 25.71 -27.04
CA LEU A 21 -12.54 24.35 -27.57
C LEU A 21 -14.02 23.92 -27.57
N GLN A 22 -14.55 23.66 -28.76
CA GLN A 22 -15.94 23.24 -28.98
C GLN A 22 -15.98 21.70 -29.01
N ASP A 23 -16.24 21.06 -27.87
CA ASP A 23 -16.15 19.61 -27.75
C ASP A 23 -17.50 18.96 -27.47
N HIS A 24 -18.38 18.74 -28.46
CA HIS A 24 -19.56 17.88 -28.24
C HIS A 24 -20.03 17.13 -29.51
N SER A 25 -19.15 16.43 -30.23
CA SER A 25 -19.58 15.46 -31.26
C SER A 25 -19.72 14.02 -30.74
N HIS A 26 -19.18 13.73 -29.56
CA HIS A 26 -19.31 12.43 -28.88
C HIS A 26 -19.32 12.62 -27.36
N GLU A 27 -19.94 11.68 -26.67
CA GLU A 27 -19.91 11.63 -25.21
C GLU A 27 -18.47 11.45 -24.71
N ALA A 28 -18.13 12.14 -23.62
CA ALA A 28 -16.80 12.08 -23.05
C ALA A 28 -16.50 10.67 -22.52
N ILE A 29 -15.36 10.10 -22.94
CA ILE A 29 -14.91 8.77 -22.48
C ILE A 29 -14.55 8.78 -20.99
N ILE A 30 -14.06 9.92 -20.49
CA ILE A 30 -13.64 10.14 -19.10
C ILE A 30 -14.26 11.45 -18.62
N SER A 31 -14.68 11.51 -17.36
CA SER A 31 -15.19 12.75 -16.79
C SER A 31 -14.11 13.85 -16.81
N PRO A 32 -14.49 15.13 -17.01
CA PRO A 32 -13.54 16.23 -16.96
C PRO A 32 -12.74 16.29 -15.65
N GLU A 33 -13.39 15.98 -14.53
CA GLU A 33 -12.74 15.93 -13.21
C GLU A 33 -11.63 14.87 -13.16
N ALA A 34 -11.90 13.65 -13.64
CA ALA A 34 -10.88 12.61 -13.67
C ALA A 34 -9.74 12.96 -14.63
N PHE A 35 -10.04 13.62 -15.75
CA PHE A 35 -9.02 14.12 -16.67
C PHE A 35 -8.11 15.18 -16.00
N ASP A 36 -8.70 16.16 -15.31
CA ASP A 36 -7.96 17.21 -14.62
C ASP A 36 -7.06 16.64 -13.50
N LEU A 37 -7.57 15.67 -12.74
CA LEU A 37 -6.79 14.95 -11.73
C LEU A 37 -5.59 14.23 -12.34
N VAL A 38 -5.77 13.57 -13.49
CA VAL A 38 -4.69 12.89 -14.21
C VAL A 38 -3.67 13.90 -14.75
N GLN A 39 -4.10 15.03 -15.29
CA GLN A 39 -3.18 16.08 -15.74
C GLN A 39 -2.37 16.67 -14.59
N ALA A 40 -2.99 16.90 -13.43
CA ALA A 40 -2.30 17.33 -12.21
C ALA A 40 -1.26 16.28 -11.75
N GLU A 41 -1.62 15.00 -11.81
CA GLU A 41 -0.72 13.89 -11.50
C GLU A 41 0.48 13.82 -12.44
N LEU A 42 0.25 13.96 -13.75
CA LEU A 42 1.30 14.00 -14.76
C LEU A 42 2.23 15.20 -14.55
N ALA A 43 1.68 16.39 -14.29
CA ALA A 43 2.46 17.59 -14.01
C ALA A 43 3.33 17.43 -12.74
N ARG A 44 2.78 16.79 -11.70
CA ARG A 44 3.52 16.45 -10.47
C ARG A 44 4.68 15.49 -10.75
N ARG A 45 4.46 14.47 -11.60
CA ARG A 45 5.49 13.50 -12.01
C ARG A 45 6.61 14.12 -12.84
N VAL A 46 6.30 15.10 -13.69
CA VAL A 46 7.30 15.80 -14.51
C VAL A 46 8.15 16.75 -13.68
N LYS A 47 7.54 17.50 -12.74
CA LYS A 47 8.27 18.46 -11.88
C LYS A 47 9.14 17.79 -10.82
N GLY A 48 8.78 16.60 -10.36
CA GLY A 48 9.61 15.79 -9.48
C GLY A 48 10.70 15.06 -10.27
N ARG A 49 11.97 15.43 -10.12
CA ARG A 49 13.13 14.65 -10.65
C ARG A 49 13.25 13.23 -10.07
N THR A 50 12.30 12.81 -9.25
CA THR A 50 12.32 11.58 -8.49
C THR A 50 11.32 10.61 -9.10
N ARG A 51 11.81 9.77 -10.02
CA ARG A 51 11.14 8.51 -10.35
C ARG A 51 10.79 7.85 -9.02
N HIS A 52 9.50 7.71 -8.74
CA HIS A 52 9.04 6.95 -7.58
C HIS A 52 9.43 5.50 -7.84
N SER A 53 10.60 5.11 -7.37
CA SER A 53 11.08 3.75 -7.45
C SER A 53 10.62 3.04 -6.18
N GLY A 54 9.62 2.18 -6.31
CA GLY A 54 9.11 1.33 -5.23
C GLY A 54 10.10 0.27 -4.73
N VAL A 55 11.37 0.34 -5.15
CA VAL A 55 12.44 -0.58 -4.75
C VAL A 55 12.78 -0.44 -3.26
N SER A 56 12.60 0.74 -2.67
CA SER A 56 12.81 0.95 -1.23
C SER A 56 11.94 2.09 -0.69
N ILE A 57 11.57 2.01 0.59
CA ILE A 57 10.75 3.01 1.27
C ILE A 57 11.40 4.40 1.34
N PHE A 58 12.73 4.46 1.26
CA PHE A 58 13.51 5.70 1.33
C PHE A 58 14.00 6.21 -0.03
N SER A 59 13.65 5.53 -1.11
CA SER A 59 13.93 5.98 -2.47
C SER A 59 13.42 7.40 -2.66
N SER A 60 14.33 8.32 -3.01
CA SER A 60 13.96 9.71 -3.33
C SER A 60 13.31 10.49 -2.17
N LYS A 61 13.63 10.13 -0.91
CA LYS A 61 13.13 10.83 0.28
C LYS A 61 14.19 11.62 1.03
N ILE A 62 15.45 11.19 0.95
CA ILE A 62 16.55 11.74 1.74
C ILE A 62 17.41 12.67 0.87
N LYS A 63 17.55 13.93 1.31
CA LYS A 63 18.41 14.93 0.68
C LYS A 63 19.70 15.10 1.47
N CYS A 64 20.80 15.26 0.76
CA CYS A 64 22.10 15.62 1.30
C CYS A 64 22.11 17.09 1.74
N ALA A 65 22.59 17.35 2.95
CA ALA A 65 22.72 18.72 3.47
C ALA A 65 23.79 19.52 2.74
N ASP A 66 24.92 18.89 2.38
CA ASP A 66 26.07 19.61 1.80
C ASP A 66 25.84 20.02 0.34
N CYS A 67 25.34 19.09 -0.47
CA CYS A 67 25.30 19.25 -1.93
C CYS A 67 23.88 19.25 -2.50
N GLY A 68 22.84 19.13 -1.65
CA GLY A 68 21.43 19.14 -2.08
C GLY A 68 21.00 17.95 -2.95
N GLY A 69 21.94 17.04 -3.26
CA GLY A 69 21.70 15.82 -4.02
C GLY A 69 20.86 14.81 -3.23
N TRP A 70 20.33 13.81 -3.91
CA TRP A 70 19.55 12.74 -3.29
C TRP A 70 20.45 11.59 -2.84
N TYR A 71 20.11 11.01 -1.69
CA TYR A 71 20.68 9.73 -1.28
C TYR A 71 20.10 8.60 -2.13
N GLY A 72 20.94 7.61 -2.44
CA GLY A 72 20.52 6.38 -3.10
C GLY A 72 20.87 5.16 -2.24
N SER A 73 20.03 4.13 -2.36
CA SER A 73 20.33 2.80 -1.82
C SER A 73 21.52 2.18 -2.56
N LYS A 74 22.42 1.53 -1.82
CA LYS A 74 23.58 0.79 -2.30
C LYS A 74 23.66 -0.50 -1.49
N VAL A 75 23.96 -1.60 -2.17
CA VAL A 75 24.15 -2.90 -1.51
C VAL A 75 25.64 -3.11 -1.28
N TRP A 76 26.02 -3.33 -0.03
CA TRP A 76 27.34 -3.82 0.36
C TRP A 76 27.27 -5.35 0.46
N ASN A 77 28.25 -6.01 -0.16
CA ASN A 77 28.33 -7.47 -0.34
C ASN A 77 27.11 -8.02 -1.10
N SER A 78 27.26 -8.28 -2.40
CA SER A 78 26.16 -8.73 -3.26
C SER A 78 25.72 -10.16 -3.01
N THR A 79 26.67 -11.04 -2.64
CA THR A 79 26.49 -12.51 -2.72
C THR A 79 26.64 -13.20 -1.37
N ASP A 80 27.02 -12.47 -0.31
CA ASP A 80 27.40 -13.07 0.98
C ASP A 80 26.30 -12.90 2.05
N LYS A 81 26.35 -13.71 3.11
CA LYS A 81 25.42 -13.66 4.27
C LYS A 81 25.43 -12.33 5.02
N TYR A 82 26.44 -11.50 4.78
CA TYR A 82 26.59 -10.16 5.34
C TYR A 82 26.12 -9.06 4.38
N ARG A 83 25.22 -9.39 3.44
CA ARG A 83 24.59 -8.41 2.55
C ARG A 83 23.91 -7.32 3.38
N LYS A 84 24.34 -6.08 3.20
CA LYS A 84 23.80 -4.91 3.90
C LYS A 84 23.37 -3.84 2.91
N THR A 85 22.22 -3.24 3.17
CA THR A 85 21.75 -2.08 2.40
C THR A 85 22.15 -0.82 3.13
N ILE A 86 22.93 0.03 2.47
CA ILE A 86 23.32 1.34 2.99
C ILE A 86 22.80 2.45 2.08
N TYR A 87 22.61 3.63 2.64
CA TYR A 87 22.22 4.83 1.90
C TYR A 87 23.39 5.80 1.89
N ARG A 88 23.70 6.32 0.71
CA ARG A 88 24.79 7.28 0.52
C ARG A 88 24.39 8.34 -0.51
N CYS A 89 24.91 9.55 -0.36
CA CYS A 89 24.74 10.60 -1.35
C CYS A 89 25.20 10.12 -2.74
N ASN A 90 24.35 10.25 -3.76
CA ASN A 90 24.71 9.85 -5.13
C ASN A 90 25.81 10.75 -5.72
N ASN A 91 25.82 12.04 -5.36
CA ASN A 91 26.80 13.00 -5.86
C ASN A 91 28.15 12.92 -5.14
N LYS A 92 28.36 11.94 -4.25
CA LYS A 92 29.60 11.87 -3.47
C LYS A 92 30.86 11.79 -4.34
N TYR A 93 30.74 11.13 -5.48
CA TYR A 93 31.84 10.95 -6.44
C TYR A 93 31.78 11.93 -7.61
N ASP A 94 30.70 12.73 -7.71
CA ASP A 94 30.48 13.64 -8.83
C ASP A 94 30.82 15.07 -8.41
N GLY A 95 31.95 15.59 -8.90
CA GLY A 95 32.35 16.98 -8.69
C GLY A 95 32.75 17.29 -7.24
N LYS A 96 31.99 18.16 -6.56
CA LYS A 96 32.27 18.56 -5.17
C LYS A 96 32.04 17.36 -4.25
N LYS A 97 33.12 16.87 -3.64
CA LYS A 97 33.08 15.74 -2.70
C LYS A 97 32.23 16.11 -1.49
N CYS A 98 31.02 15.57 -1.41
CA CYS A 98 30.20 15.70 -0.20
C CYS A 98 30.85 14.83 0.91
N GLU A 99 31.09 15.40 2.09
CA GLU A 99 31.72 14.70 3.23
C GLU A 99 30.73 13.87 4.04
N THR A 100 29.44 13.95 3.68
CA THR A 100 28.37 13.21 4.34
C THR A 100 28.65 11.71 4.50
N PRO A 101 28.41 11.14 5.70
CA PRO A 101 28.59 9.71 5.95
C PRO A 101 27.56 8.85 5.20
N HIS A 102 27.84 7.55 5.16
CA HIS A 102 26.83 6.56 4.83
C HIS A 102 25.92 6.36 6.04
N VAL A 103 24.65 6.05 5.79
CA VAL A 103 23.68 5.76 6.84
C VAL A 103 23.01 4.43 6.56
N THR A 104 22.68 3.69 7.61
CA THR A 104 21.95 2.42 7.48
C THR A 104 20.45 2.65 7.45
N GLU A 105 19.70 1.61 7.06
CA GLU A 105 18.24 1.69 7.06
C GLU A 105 17.68 1.89 8.48
N GLU A 106 18.31 1.24 9.47
CA GLU A 106 17.93 1.32 10.88
C GLU A 106 18.14 2.73 11.44
N GLU A 107 19.25 3.37 11.10
CA GLU A 107 19.54 4.75 11.51
C GLU A 107 18.52 5.75 10.94
N ILE A 108 18.17 5.59 9.67
CA ILE A 108 17.13 6.43 9.03
C ILE A 108 15.79 6.24 9.72
N LYS A 109 15.39 4.99 10.01
CA LYS A 109 14.14 4.69 10.72
C LYS A 109 14.14 5.29 12.12
N ALA A 110 15.23 5.15 12.86
CA ALA A 110 15.35 5.69 14.21
C ALA A 110 15.28 7.23 14.21
N ALA A 111 15.98 7.88 13.28
CA ALA A 111 15.95 9.33 13.11
C ALA A 111 14.55 9.83 12.72
N PHE A 112 13.89 9.16 11.78
CA PHE A 112 12.52 9.47 11.38
C PHE A 112 11.55 9.33 12.54
N LEU A 113 11.60 8.22 13.28
CA LEU A 113 10.76 8.01 14.45
C LEU A 113 11.03 9.09 15.50
N SER A 114 12.29 9.44 15.78
CA SER A 114 12.62 10.52 16.72
C SER A 114 12.01 11.87 16.31
N ALA A 115 12.12 12.25 15.03
CA ALA A 115 11.55 13.49 14.51
C ALA A 115 10.01 13.47 14.54
N PHE A 116 9.40 12.39 14.05
CA PHE A 116 7.96 12.20 14.04
C PHE A 116 7.37 12.21 15.46
N ASN A 117 8.10 11.61 16.40
CA ASN A 117 7.72 11.56 17.80
C ASN A 117 7.70 12.95 18.45
N LYS A 118 8.55 13.87 18.00
CA LYS A 118 8.57 15.27 18.48
C LYS A 118 7.45 16.10 17.85
N LEU A 119 7.12 15.84 16.59
CA LEU A 119 6.06 16.56 15.88
C LEU A 119 4.65 16.14 16.32
N THR A 120 4.50 14.89 16.75
CA THR A 120 3.19 14.36 17.19
C THR A 120 3.05 14.55 18.70
N THR A 121 2.48 15.69 19.13
CA THR A 121 2.26 16.04 20.53
C THR A 121 1.12 15.23 21.18
N GLU A 122 0.08 14.90 20.42
CA GLU A 122 -1.16 14.26 20.94
C GLU A 122 -1.20 12.74 20.71
N LYS A 123 -0.06 12.06 20.76
CA LYS A 123 0.00 10.61 20.50
C LYS A 123 -0.92 9.78 21.36
N LYS A 124 -1.05 10.13 22.64
CA LYS A 124 -1.88 9.36 23.58
C LYS A 124 -3.35 9.39 23.17
N GLU A 125 -3.81 10.55 22.71
CA GLU A 125 -5.19 10.73 22.23
C GLU A 125 -5.40 10.01 20.91
N ILE A 126 -4.50 10.17 19.94
CA ILE A 126 -4.59 9.46 18.65
C ILE A 126 -4.60 7.94 18.86
N ILE A 127 -3.72 7.41 19.71
CA ILE A 127 -3.70 5.98 20.03
C ILE A 127 -4.99 5.56 20.74
N GLY A 128 -5.52 6.39 21.65
CA GLY A 128 -6.79 6.15 22.32
C GLY A 128 -7.95 6.05 21.33
N ASN A 129 -8.05 7.02 20.43
CA ASN A 129 -9.09 7.09 19.40
C ASN A 129 -8.98 5.92 18.41
N VAL A 130 -7.78 5.58 17.94
CA VAL A 130 -7.58 4.41 17.06
C VAL A 130 -7.94 3.11 17.78
N LYS A 131 -7.59 2.97 19.06
CA LYS A 131 -8.00 1.79 19.86
C LYS A 131 -9.51 1.72 20.04
N LEU A 132 -10.17 2.86 20.24
CA LEU A 132 -11.63 2.93 20.33
C LEU A 132 -12.26 2.51 18.99
N MET A 133 -11.80 3.08 17.88
CA MET A 133 -12.26 2.70 16.53
C MET A 133 -12.02 1.22 16.25
N LEU A 134 -10.88 0.66 16.65
CA LEU A 134 -10.59 -0.77 16.50
C LEU A 134 -11.60 -1.62 17.27
N ARG A 135 -11.95 -1.23 18.51
CA ARG A 135 -12.99 -1.94 19.27
C ARG A 135 -14.35 -1.84 18.60
N THR A 136 -14.72 -0.68 18.06
CA THR A 136 -16.03 -0.49 17.43
C THR A 136 -16.13 -1.20 16.09
N VAL A 137 -15.11 -1.09 15.23
CA VAL A 137 -15.12 -1.66 13.87
C VAL A 137 -14.79 -3.14 13.87
N CYS A 138 -13.91 -3.61 14.77
CA CYS A 138 -13.46 -4.99 14.82
C CYS A 138 -14.09 -5.80 15.97
N ALA A 139 -15.21 -5.34 16.55
CA ALA A 139 -16.03 -6.16 17.44
C ALA A 139 -16.54 -7.38 16.66
N THR A 140 -15.85 -8.51 16.85
CA THR A 140 -16.11 -9.78 16.14
C THR A 140 -16.61 -10.87 17.09
N ASP A 141 -16.94 -10.51 18.32
CA ASP A 141 -17.26 -11.46 19.39
C ASP A 141 -18.54 -12.24 19.06
N ALA A 142 -19.60 -11.55 18.63
CA ALA A 142 -20.84 -12.21 18.17
C ALA A 142 -20.61 -13.15 16.97
N LEU A 143 -19.75 -12.76 16.02
CA LEU A 143 -19.40 -13.59 14.87
C LEU A 143 -18.56 -14.82 15.28
N LYS A 144 -17.72 -14.69 16.31
CA LYS A 144 -16.96 -15.82 16.89
C LYS A 144 -17.86 -16.77 17.65
N GLU A 145 -18.80 -16.25 18.44
CA GLU A 145 -19.78 -17.08 19.16
C GLU A 145 -20.63 -17.88 18.18
N GLU A 146 -21.16 -17.25 17.12
CA GLU A 146 -21.94 -17.94 16.11
C GLU A 146 -21.11 -18.96 15.33
N LYS A 147 -19.85 -18.64 15.01
CA LYS A 147 -18.92 -19.61 14.41
C LYS A 147 -18.74 -20.83 15.31
N ASN A 148 -18.53 -20.63 16.61
CA ASN A 148 -18.32 -21.74 17.55
C ASN A 148 -19.59 -22.58 17.67
N ARG A 149 -20.76 -21.95 17.78
CA ARG A 149 -22.04 -22.66 17.79
C ARG A 149 -22.23 -23.53 16.54
N LEU A 150 -22.02 -22.97 15.35
CA LEU A 150 -22.12 -23.72 14.10
C LEU A 150 -21.10 -24.86 14.01
N ALA A 151 -19.89 -24.65 14.56
CA ALA A 151 -18.88 -25.71 14.64
C ALA A 151 -19.30 -26.86 15.58
N ASP A 152 -19.91 -26.53 16.72
CA ASP A 152 -20.42 -27.52 17.67
C ASP A 152 -21.61 -28.30 17.07
N GLU A 153 -22.54 -27.61 16.41
CA GLU A 153 -23.64 -28.25 15.67
C GLU A 153 -23.12 -29.20 14.59
N MET A 154 -22.09 -28.78 13.84
CA MET A 154 -21.44 -29.62 12.83
C MET A 154 -20.75 -30.84 13.44
N ALA A 155 -20.11 -30.70 14.61
CA ALA A 155 -19.48 -31.82 15.31
C ALA A 155 -20.52 -32.89 15.73
N VAL A 156 -21.65 -32.45 16.29
CA VAL A 156 -22.75 -33.36 16.67
C VAL A 156 -23.33 -34.10 15.46
N LEU A 157 -23.49 -33.41 14.33
CA LEU A 157 -23.99 -34.03 13.09
C LEU A 157 -23.02 -35.08 12.53
N VAL A 158 -21.71 -34.82 12.60
CA VAL A 158 -20.68 -35.78 12.17
C VAL A 158 -20.73 -37.04 13.05
N GLU A 159 -20.81 -36.90 14.38
CA GLU A 159 -20.93 -38.04 15.28
C GLU A 159 -22.19 -38.88 15.01
N LEU A 160 -23.32 -38.24 14.73
CA LEU A 160 -24.57 -38.92 14.37
C LEU A 160 -24.45 -39.67 13.03
N MET A 161 -23.78 -39.10 12.03
CA MET A 161 -23.50 -39.77 10.76
C MET A 161 -22.59 -40.99 10.95
N ASP A 162 -21.54 -40.88 11.75
CA ASP A 162 -20.63 -42.00 12.03
C ASP A 162 -21.35 -43.15 12.74
N ASN A 163 -22.16 -42.82 13.75
CA ASN A 163 -22.95 -43.80 14.51
C ASN A 163 -23.99 -44.53 13.63
N SER A 164 -24.68 -43.78 12.76
CA SER A 164 -25.68 -44.36 11.86
C SER A 164 -25.02 -45.24 10.79
N SER A 165 -23.86 -44.84 10.26
CA SER A 165 -23.05 -45.62 9.32
C SER A 165 -22.58 -46.95 9.93
N GLN A 166 -22.00 -46.91 11.12
CA GLN A 166 -21.58 -48.13 11.85
C GLN A 166 -22.77 -49.05 12.16
N SER A 167 -23.93 -48.49 12.51
CA SER A 167 -25.14 -49.27 12.77
C SER A 167 -25.73 -49.93 11.51
N ALA A 168 -25.56 -49.29 10.34
CA ALA A 168 -25.99 -49.82 9.06
C ALA A 168 -25.06 -50.95 8.61
N ASP A 169 -23.74 -50.77 8.77
CA ASP A 169 -22.73 -51.79 8.49
C ASP A 169 -22.87 -53.01 9.40
N ALA A 170 -23.15 -52.81 10.69
CA ALA A 170 -23.43 -53.88 11.65
C ALA A 170 -24.72 -54.67 11.31
N ARG A 171 -25.76 -53.99 10.80
CA ARG A 171 -27.00 -54.65 10.33
C ARG A 171 -26.77 -55.43 9.03
N ARG A 172 -26.01 -54.85 8.09
CA ARG A 172 -25.67 -55.47 6.81
C ARG A 172 -24.80 -56.71 7.00
N SER A 173 -23.79 -56.66 7.86
CA SER A 173 -22.96 -57.82 8.20
C SER A 173 -23.78 -58.96 8.84
N ARG A 174 -24.67 -58.64 9.79
CA ARG A 174 -25.61 -59.63 10.37
C ARG A 174 -26.54 -60.27 9.33
N SER A 175 -27.04 -59.51 8.35
CA SER A 175 -27.86 -60.09 7.26
C SER A 175 -27.06 -61.00 6.33
N VAL A 176 -25.82 -60.64 6.00
CA VAL A 176 -24.93 -61.46 5.15
C VAL A 176 -24.56 -62.76 5.86
N SER A 177 -24.23 -62.72 7.15
CA SER A 177 -23.92 -63.92 7.96
C SER A 177 -25.13 -64.85 8.12
N ARG A 178 -26.35 -64.32 8.10
CA ARG A 178 -27.60 -65.10 8.20
C ARG A 178 -27.99 -65.76 6.87
N MET A 179 -27.64 -65.16 5.74
CA MET A 179 -27.86 -65.72 4.40
C MET A 179 -26.88 -66.87 4.07
N GLY A 180 -25.64 -66.82 4.57
CA GLY A 180 -24.61 -67.84 4.30
C GLY A 180 -24.63 -69.09 5.20
N ARG A 181 -25.65 -69.25 6.07
CA ARG A 181 -25.84 -70.44 6.93
C ARG A 181 -26.98 -71.35 6.45
N ARG A 182 -27.40 -71.24 5.20
CA ARG A 182 -28.38 -72.13 4.54
C ARG A 182 -27.69 -73.00 3.51
#